data_AF-A0A7X9BNP4-F1
#
_entry.id   AF-A0A7X9BNP4-F1
#
_cell.length_a   1.000
_cell.length_b   1.000
_cell.length_c   1.000
_cell.angle_alpha   90.00
_cell.angle_beta   90.00
_cell.angle_gamma   90.00
#
_symmetry.space_group_name_H-M   'P 1'
#
loop_
_entity.id
_entity.type
_entity.pdbx_description
1 polymer ?
#
loop_
_entity_poly.entity_id
_entity_poly.type
_entity_poly.pdbx_seq_one_letter_code
_entity_poly.pdbx_strand_id
1 'polypeptide(L)'
;MANVIIDGIQVSVPDGSTILKAAQVAGVHIPTLCYHPDQAVKANCRICVCEVEGQRLLQAACSQPVWDGMEIKTHSPRVLEARKTILELILAHHPQDCLNCIRNQNCELQDLANEYAIRDNPFEQMVRGLPQDRSTPSIVRDPDKCILCRRCIEACSVFQSVDALGLENRGCQAMVVPSLGKDLLDSPCVMCGQCIHACPVGAIAENEQIDEFLAAVNDPDKIVVTQIAPAVRAAIGEEVGLKTGAMDMNVFVAGLRQVGFDYVLHTNFTADLTILEEGNELLQRLKEGGKLPMFTSCSPGWINFCETYYPDLLDNLSTCKSPQQMFGALVKTYWAEKMGVDPSKIYSVSIMPCTAKKFEASRPEMNDSGYRDVDLVLTTREVGRLFRMAGIDFSRLAPSNFDSWMGAYTGAAVIFGATGGVMEAALRTVYEVVTGKTLEDVNFTFARGMEGIKEAEIDLDGTVVKVAIGHGLANARKLMEQVRAGESPYHFIEIMACPGGCIGGGGQPITKSNAKRAERIQAIYEEDAGLPLRKSHDNPEVKAIYADFLTEPLGDKSHELLHTHYTPKNKKFL
;
A
#
# COMPACT_ATOMS: atom_id res chain seq x y z
N MET A 1 -3.60 -15.47 -35.58
CA MET A 1 -4.81 -14.70 -35.20
C MET A 1 -5.97 -15.67 -35.28
N ALA A 2 -6.82 -15.70 -34.26
CA ALA A 2 -8.00 -16.55 -34.20
C ALA A 2 -9.26 -15.71 -34.40
N ASN A 3 -10.11 -16.08 -35.36
CA ASN A 3 -11.41 -15.46 -35.57
C ASN A 3 -12.45 -16.25 -34.77
N VAL A 4 -13.16 -15.58 -33.88
CA VAL A 4 -14.17 -16.20 -33.01
C VAL A 4 -15.47 -15.44 -33.04
N ILE A 5 -16.55 -16.13 -32.70
CA ILE A 5 -17.89 -15.57 -32.59
C ILE A 5 -18.30 -15.61 -31.12
N ILE A 6 -18.54 -14.45 -30.51
CA ILE A 6 -18.98 -14.33 -29.12
C ILE A 6 -20.35 -13.66 -29.14
N ASP A 7 -21.39 -14.41 -28.77
CA ASP A 7 -22.78 -13.93 -28.79
C ASP A 7 -23.20 -13.31 -30.13
N GLY A 8 -22.74 -13.90 -31.23
CA GLY A 8 -22.97 -13.42 -32.60
C GLY A 8 -22.01 -12.33 -33.09
N ILE A 9 -21.13 -11.81 -32.24
CA ILE A 9 -20.14 -10.78 -32.58
C ILE A 9 -18.85 -11.45 -33.06
N GLN A 10 -18.44 -11.17 -34.28
CA GLN A 10 -17.16 -11.63 -34.83
C GLN A 10 -16.02 -10.75 -34.33
N VAL A 11 -14.99 -11.35 -33.74
CA VAL A 11 -13.76 -10.67 -33.34
C VAL A 11 -12.54 -11.48 -33.72
N SER A 12 -11.45 -10.78 -34.02
CA SER A 12 -10.14 -11.39 -34.25
C SER A 12 -9.21 -11.04 -33.10
N VAL A 13 -8.57 -12.04 -32.51
CA VAL A 13 -7.64 -11.88 -31.39
C VAL A 13 -6.32 -12.62 -31.64
N PRO A 14 -5.22 -12.23 -30.96
CA PRO A 14 -3.97 -12.97 -31.03
C PRO A 14 -4.14 -14.45 -30.62
N ASP A 15 -3.38 -15.35 -31.24
CA ASP A 15 -3.43 -16.78 -30.91
C ASP A 15 -3.04 -17.00 -29.44
N GLY A 16 -3.71 -17.96 -28.80
CA GLY A 16 -3.53 -18.22 -27.36
C GLY A 16 -4.26 -17.26 -26.43
N SER A 17 -5.01 -16.27 -26.95
CA SER A 17 -5.94 -15.48 -26.14
C SER A 17 -6.98 -16.37 -25.46
N THR A 18 -7.43 -16.01 -24.26
CA THR A 18 -8.51 -16.73 -23.57
C THR A 18 -9.87 -16.22 -24.03
N ILE A 19 -10.94 -17.00 -23.82
CA ILE A 19 -12.32 -16.54 -24.05
C ILE A 19 -12.57 -15.21 -23.32
N LEU A 20 -12.07 -15.05 -22.09
CA LEU A 20 -12.25 -13.82 -21.32
C LEU A 20 -11.63 -12.60 -22.01
N LYS A 21 -10.43 -12.74 -22.58
CA LYS A 21 -9.79 -11.65 -23.36
C LYS A 21 -10.52 -11.37 -24.66
N ALA A 22 -10.97 -12.42 -25.36
CA ALA A 22 -11.74 -12.26 -26.58
C ALA A 22 -13.10 -11.56 -26.33
N ALA A 23 -13.77 -11.88 -25.23
CA ALA A 23 -15.01 -11.23 -24.82
C ALA A 23 -14.81 -9.74 -24.53
N GLN A 24 -13.69 -9.34 -23.92
CA GLN A 24 -13.35 -7.93 -23.72
C GLN A 24 -13.23 -7.17 -25.04
N VAL A 25 -12.60 -7.77 -26.06
CA VAL A 25 -12.52 -7.18 -27.42
C VAL A 25 -13.90 -7.08 -28.08
N ALA A 26 -14.76 -8.07 -27.85
CA ALA A 26 -16.14 -8.07 -28.35
C ALA A 26 -17.07 -7.10 -27.59
N GLY A 27 -16.60 -6.44 -26.52
CA GLY A 27 -17.45 -5.60 -25.66
C GLY A 27 -18.44 -6.40 -24.81
N VAL A 28 -18.20 -7.70 -24.63
CA VAL A 28 -19.05 -8.61 -23.85
C VAL A 28 -18.48 -8.78 -22.44
N HIS A 29 -19.31 -8.50 -21.43
CA HIS A 29 -18.94 -8.70 -20.04
C HIS A 29 -19.11 -10.18 -19.63
N ILE A 30 -18.04 -10.79 -19.13
CA ILE A 30 -18.10 -12.09 -18.45
C ILE A 30 -17.70 -11.86 -16.99
N PRO A 31 -18.56 -12.21 -16.02
CA PRO A 31 -18.27 -11.99 -14.61
C PRO A 31 -17.14 -12.90 -14.14
N THR A 32 -16.40 -12.43 -13.15
CA THR A 32 -15.31 -13.17 -12.52
C THR A 32 -15.28 -12.94 -11.03
N LEU A 33 -14.69 -13.88 -10.27
CA LEU A 33 -14.54 -13.74 -8.82
C LEU A 33 -13.13 -14.12 -8.33
N CYS A 34 -12.65 -15.33 -8.67
CA CYS A 34 -11.27 -15.74 -8.35
C CYS A 34 -10.20 -15.19 -9.31
N TYR A 35 -10.62 -14.75 -10.49
CA TYR A 35 -9.71 -14.16 -11.46
C TYR A 35 -9.31 -12.77 -10.97
N HIS A 36 -8.03 -12.46 -11.11
CA HIS A 36 -7.48 -11.14 -10.84
C HIS A 36 -6.53 -10.83 -12.00
N PRO A 37 -6.60 -9.65 -12.64
CA PRO A 37 -5.85 -9.36 -13.86
C PRO A 37 -4.34 -9.43 -13.67
N ASP A 38 -3.84 -9.08 -12.48
CA ASP A 38 -2.41 -9.15 -12.17
C ASP A 38 -1.94 -10.48 -11.57
N GLN A 39 -2.78 -11.53 -11.55
CA GLN A 39 -2.43 -12.82 -10.96
C GLN A 39 -2.55 -13.96 -11.98
N ALA A 40 -1.93 -15.10 -11.66
CA ALA A 40 -2.12 -16.33 -12.42
C ALA A 40 -3.60 -16.78 -12.42
N VAL A 41 -3.99 -17.45 -13.49
CA VAL A 41 -5.37 -17.94 -13.63
C VAL A 41 -5.58 -19.17 -12.75
N LYS A 42 -6.53 -19.11 -11.81
CA LYS A 42 -6.88 -20.24 -10.93
C LYS A 42 -8.01 -21.13 -11.46
N ALA A 43 -8.92 -20.57 -12.25
CA ALA A 43 -10.11 -21.23 -12.80
C ALA A 43 -11.00 -22.01 -11.79
N ASN A 44 -10.93 -21.69 -10.49
CA ASN A 44 -11.57 -22.48 -9.43
C ASN A 44 -13.00 -22.03 -9.08
N CYS A 45 -13.33 -20.72 -9.13
CA CYS A 45 -14.67 -20.24 -8.74
C CYS A 45 -15.77 -20.58 -9.75
N ARG A 46 -15.41 -20.87 -11.01
CA ARG A 46 -16.34 -21.20 -12.10
C ARG A 46 -17.41 -20.14 -12.43
N ILE A 47 -17.39 -18.93 -11.85
CA ILE A 47 -18.30 -17.83 -12.21
C ILE A 47 -18.17 -17.42 -13.69
N CYS A 48 -16.97 -17.47 -14.25
CA CYS A 48 -16.72 -17.12 -15.65
C CYS A 48 -17.06 -18.21 -16.67
N VAL A 49 -17.94 -19.17 -16.34
CA VAL A 49 -18.30 -20.24 -17.27
C VAL A 49 -19.03 -19.70 -18.51
N CYS A 50 -18.71 -20.26 -19.68
CA CYS A 50 -19.38 -19.99 -20.95
C CYS A 50 -19.69 -21.31 -21.67
N GLU A 51 -20.67 -21.26 -22.56
CA GLU A 51 -20.99 -22.36 -23.46
C GLU A 51 -20.17 -22.20 -24.75
N VAL A 52 -19.59 -23.29 -25.22
CA VAL A 52 -18.81 -23.35 -26.46
C VAL A 52 -19.48 -24.37 -27.36
N GLU A 53 -19.74 -24.02 -28.61
CA GLU A 53 -20.39 -24.93 -29.54
C GLU A 53 -19.57 -26.22 -29.75
N GLY A 54 -20.26 -27.35 -29.82
CA GLY A 54 -19.64 -28.67 -29.90
C GLY A 54 -19.06 -29.20 -28.57
N GLN A 55 -19.01 -28.38 -27.51
CA GLN A 55 -18.52 -28.81 -26.19
C GLN A 55 -19.66 -29.18 -25.25
N ARG A 56 -19.60 -30.38 -24.68
CA ARG A 56 -20.61 -30.85 -23.72
C ARG A 56 -20.57 -30.08 -22.40
N LEU A 57 -19.38 -29.70 -21.91
CA LEU A 57 -19.21 -29.03 -20.62
C LEU A 57 -19.04 -27.51 -20.80
N LEU A 58 -19.51 -26.73 -19.82
CA LEU A 58 -19.25 -25.29 -19.78
C LEU A 58 -17.77 -25.03 -19.48
N GLN A 59 -17.15 -24.16 -20.28
CA GLN A 59 -15.73 -23.85 -20.20
C GLN A 59 -15.49 -22.61 -19.35
N ALA A 60 -14.43 -22.58 -18.54
CA ALA A 60 -14.08 -21.38 -17.78
C ALA A 60 -13.39 -20.37 -18.70
N ALA A 61 -14.03 -19.21 -18.91
CA ALA A 61 -13.53 -18.23 -19.85
C ALA A 61 -12.15 -17.68 -19.50
N CYS A 62 -11.81 -17.60 -18.21
CA CYS A 62 -10.52 -17.10 -17.74
C CYS A 62 -9.33 -17.98 -18.14
N SER A 63 -9.53 -19.27 -18.36
CA SER A 63 -8.46 -20.23 -18.65
C SER A 63 -8.53 -20.89 -20.02
N GLN A 64 -9.70 -20.86 -20.68
CA GLN A 64 -9.89 -21.55 -21.95
C GLN A 64 -9.30 -20.73 -23.10
N PRO A 65 -8.27 -21.22 -23.82
CA PRO A 65 -7.78 -20.58 -25.03
C PRO A 65 -8.81 -20.66 -26.14
N VAL A 66 -8.86 -19.62 -26.99
CA VAL A 66 -9.68 -19.61 -28.19
C VAL A 66 -8.97 -20.27 -29.37
N TRP A 67 -9.75 -20.81 -30.31
CA TRP A 67 -9.29 -21.31 -31.60
C TRP A 67 -10.12 -20.73 -32.74
N ASP A 68 -9.60 -20.78 -33.96
CA ASP A 68 -10.29 -20.23 -35.14
C ASP A 68 -11.62 -20.96 -35.39
N GLY A 69 -12.67 -20.19 -35.67
CA GLY A 69 -14.04 -20.68 -35.84
C GLY A 69 -14.76 -21.05 -34.54
N MET A 70 -14.19 -20.74 -33.37
CA MET A 70 -14.84 -21.01 -32.09
C MET A 70 -16.08 -20.11 -31.89
N GLU A 71 -17.24 -20.73 -31.63
CA GLU A 71 -18.47 -20.03 -31.27
C GLU A 71 -18.76 -20.17 -29.77
N ILE A 72 -18.98 -19.04 -29.10
CA ILE A 72 -19.13 -18.91 -27.65
C ILE A 72 -20.45 -18.20 -27.34
N LYS A 73 -21.22 -18.77 -26.41
CA LYS A 73 -22.41 -18.16 -25.81
C LYS A 73 -22.14 -17.85 -24.35
N THR A 74 -22.18 -16.57 -23.97
CA THR A 74 -21.81 -16.13 -22.62
C THR A 74 -22.99 -16.02 -21.65
N HIS A 75 -24.23 -16.10 -22.17
CA HIS A 75 -25.46 -15.89 -21.42
C HIS A 75 -26.62 -16.79 -21.89
N SER A 76 -26.33 -18.00 -22.38
CA SER A 76 -27.38 -19.00 -22.61
C SER A 76 -28.12 -19.33 -21.31
N PRO A 77 -29.38 -19.82 -21.34
CA PRO A 77 -30.10 -20.21 -20.12
C PRO A 77 -29.30 -21.17 -19.25
N ARG A 78 -28.54 -22.07 -19.87
CA ARG A 78 -27.65 -23.02 -19.20
C ARG A 78 -26.48 -22.34 -18.48
N VAL A 79 -25.88 -21.31 -19.08
CA VAL A 79 -24.78 -20.54 -18.46
C VAL A 79 -25.31 -19.72 -17.29
N LEU A 80 -26.44 -19.03 -17.47
CA LEU A 80 -27.05 -18.21 -16.42
C LEU A 80 -27.42 -19.04 -15.20
N GLU A 81 -28.08 -20.19 -15.42
CA GLU A 81 -28.42 -21.12 -14.34
C GLU A 81 -27.17 -21.62 -13.62
N ALA A 82 -26.14 -22.06 -14.34
CA ALA A 82 -24.91 -22.54 -13.73
C ALA A 82 -24.24 -21.48 -12.84
N ARG A 83 -24.15 -20.22 -13.31
CA ARG A 83 -23.56 -19.13 -12.52
C ARG A 83 -24.40 -18.81 -11.29
N LYS A 84 -25.73 -18.79 -11.42
CA LYS A 84 -26.66 -18.59 -10.30
C LYS A 84 -26.49 -19.68 -9.24
N THR A 85 -26.50 -20.96 -9.62
CA THR A 85 -26.29 -22.08 -8.68
C THR A 85 -24.93 -21.98 -7.98
N ILE A 86 -23.86 -21.62 -8.70
CA ILE A 86 -22.53 -21.45 -8.09
C ILE A 86 -22.55 -20.33 -7.04
N LEU A 87 -23.18 -19.19 -7.34
CA LEU A 87 -23.31 -18.08 -6.38
C LEU A 87 -24.14 -18.48 -5.16
N GLU A 88 -25.25 -19.18 -5.34
CA GLU A 88 -26.08 -19.70 -4.25
C GLU A 88 -25.28 -20.65 -3.34
N LEU A 89 -24.45 -21.53 -3.92
CA LEU A 89 -23.56 -22.40 -3.14
C LEU A 89 -22.49 -21.63 -2.36
N ILE A 90 -21.92 -20.57 -2.94
CA ILE A 90 -20.97 -19.69 -2.23
C ILE A 90 -21.68 -18.98 -1.07
N LEU A 91 -22.88 -18.44 -1.33
CA LEU A 91 -23.68 -17.72 -0.34
C LEU A 91 -24.19 -18.63 0.79
N ALA A 92 -24.37 -19.93 0.52
CA ALA A 92 -24.72 -20.91 1.54
C ALA A 92 -23.64 -21.03 2.62
N HIS A 93 -22.37 -20.79 2.29
CA HIS A 93 -21.25 -20.82 3.23
C HIS A 93 -20.79 -19.43 3.70
N HIS A 94 -21.54 -18.37 3.42
CA HIS A 94 -21.19 -16.99 3.74
C HIS A 94 -22.24 -16.36 4.69
N PRO A 95 -21.85 -15.58 5.71
CA PRO A 95 -22.78 -15.08 6.74
C PRO A 95 -23.84 -14.06 6.27
N GLN A 96 -23.66 -13.46 5.09
CA GLN A 96 -24.61 -12.50 4.46
C GLN A 96 -24.94 -11.27 5.36
N ASP A 97 -24.01 -10.87 6.22
CA ASP A 97 -24.09 -9.78 7.19
C ASP A 97 -23.75 -8.40 6.58
N CYS A 98 -24.19 -8.12 5.34
CA CYS A 98 -23.71 -6.99 4.54
C CYS A 98 -23.84 -5.62 5.22
N LEU A 99 -24.85 -5.40 6.07
CA LEU A 99 -25.04 -4.14 6.79
C LEU A 99 -23.94 -3.87 7.84
N ASN A 100 -23.28 -4.92 8.32
CA ASN A 100 -22.20 -4.84 9.31
C ASN A 100 -20.80 -4.97 8.67
N CYS A 101 -20.74 -5.32 7.39
CA CYS A 101 -19.50 -5.68 6.73
C CYS A 101 -18.74 -4.44 6.24
N ILE A 102 -17.41 -4.42 6.47
CA ILE A 102 -16.50 -3.38 5.99
C ILE A 102 -16.56 -3.17 4.46
N ARG A 103 -16.90 -4.23 3.71
CA ARG A 103 -16.98 -4.24 2.25
C ARG A 103 -18.36 -3.91 1.69
N ASN A 104 -19.28 -3.42 2.53
CA ASN A 104 -20.59 -2.97 2.03
C ASN A 104 -20.40 -1.94 0.90
N GLN A 105 -21.15 -2.12 -0.20
CA GLN A 105 -21.10 -1.29 -1.42
C GLN A 105 -19.82 -1.38 -2.25
N ASN A 106 -18.85 -2.22 -1.89
CA ASN A 106 -17.66 -2.47 -2.72
C ASN A 106 -17.22 -3.94 -2.71
N CYS A 107 -18.12 -4.87 -2.39
CA CYS A 107 -17.90 -6.31 -2.33
C CYS A 107 -18.24 -6.97 -3.68
N GLU A 108 -17.28 -7.65 -4.30
CA GLU A 108 -17.49 -8.29 -5.62
C GLU A 108 -18.54 -9.42 -5.53
N LEU A 109 -18.68 -10.10 -4.38
CA LEU A 109 -19.73 -11.10 -4.19
C LEU A 109 -21.12 -10.45 -4.07
N GLN A 110 -21.21 -9.30 -3.40
CA GLN A 110 -22.47 -8.54 -3.28
C GLN A 110 -22.94 -8.04 -4.64
N ASP A 111 -22.01 -7.51 -5.45
CA ASP A 111 -22.28 -7.07 -6.82
C ASP A 111 -22.85 -8.22 -7.67
N LEU A 112 -22.21 -9.39 -7.64
CA LEU A 112 -22.66 -10.57 -8.38
C LEU A 112 -24.01 -11.11 -7.88
N ALA A 113 -24.23 -11.14 -6.56
CA ALA A 113 -25.52 -11.56 -6.02
C ALA A 113 -26.66 -10.63 -6.49
N ASN A 114 -26.38 -9.34 -6.58
CA ASN A 114 -27.32 -8.36 -7.13
C ASN A 114 -27.53 -8.54 -8.64
N GLU A 115 -26.46 -8.71 -9.42
CA GLU A 115 -26.48 -8.92 -10.88
C GLU A 115 -27.36 -10.14 -11.27
N TYR A 116 -27.25 -11.24 -10.53
CA TYR A 116 -28.01 -12.47 -10.77
C TYR A 116 -29.37 -12.51 -10.05
N ALA A 117 -29.79 -11.39 -9.45
CA ALA A 117 -31.05 -11.24 -8.74
C ALA A 117 -31.29 -12.35 -7.69
N ILE A 118 -30.25 -12.74 -6.96
CA ILE A 118 -30.39 -13.69 -5.85
C ILE A 118 -31.09 -12.95 -4.70
N ARG A 119 -32.23 -13.48 -4.28
CA ARG A 119 -33.08 -12.91 -3.21
C ARG A 119 -33.30 -13.90 -2.08
N ASP A 120 -33.47 -15.15 -2.46
CA ASP A 120 -33.55 -16.30 -1.56
C ASP A 120 -32.50 -17.32 -1.99
N ASN A 121 -31.99 -18.11 -1.03
CA ASN A 121 -31.04 -19.18 -1.31
C ASN A 121 -31.72 -20.53 -1.08
N PRO A 122 -31.81 -21.42 -2.08
CA PRO A 122 -32.42 -22.73 -1.91
C PRO A 122 -31.57 -23.70 -1.06
N PHE A 123 -30.29 -23.39 -0.87
CA PHE A 123 -29.39 -24.20 -0.03
C PHE A 123 -29.42 -23.71 1.43
N GLU A 124 -29.33 -24.66 2.35
CA GLU A 124 -29.20 -24.37 3.78
C GLU A 124 -27.90 -23.59 4.05
N GLN A 125 -28.00 -22.54 4.86
CA GLN A 125 -26.85 -21.73 5.24
C GLN A 125 -25.99 -22.49 6.28
N MET A 126 -24.73 -22.75 5.94
CA MET A 126 -23.75 -23.50 6.72
C MET A 126 -22.49 -22.65 6.99
N VAL A 127 -22.63 -21.63 7.85
CA VAL A 127 -21.50 -20.82 8.34
C VAL A 127 -20.75 -21.60 9.42
N ARG A 128 -19.42 -21.47 9.49
CA ARG A 128 -18.60 -22.26 10.42
C ARG A 128 -18.59 -21.69 11.85
N GLY A 129 -18.85 -20.38 12.03
CA GLY A 129 -18.83 -19.74 13.34
C GLY A 129 -17.42 -19.58 13.89
N LEU A 130 -16.45 -19.34 13.02
CA LEU A 130 -15.04 -19.22 13.40
C LEU A 130 -14.74 -17.82 13.96
N PRO A 131 -13.89 -17.70 14.99
CA PRO A 131 -13.52 -16.41 15.54
C PRO A 131 -12.73 -15.58 14.53
N GLN A 132 -12.90 -14.26 14.61
CA GLN A 132 -12.04 -13.32 13.91
C GLN A 132 -10.64 -13.33 14.51
N ASP A 133 -9.63 -13.33 13.66
CA ASP A 133 -8.24 -13.14 14.06
C ASP A 133 -7.92 -11.64 14.05
N ARG A 134 -7.71 -11.11 15.25
CA ARG A 134 -7.32 -9.71 15.56
C ARG A 134 -5.95 -9.66 16.25
N SER A 135 -5.13 -10.69 16.07
CA SER A 135 -3.84 -10.83 16.73
C SER A 135 -2.82 -9.75 16.35
N THR A 136 -2.99 -9.11 15.18
CA THR A 136 -2.10 -8.02 14.72
C THR A 136 -2.78 -6.66 14.87
N PRO A 137 -2.02 -5.58 15.14
CA PRO A 137 -2.58 -4.23 15.18
C PRO A 137 -2.97 -3.67 13.80
N SER A 138 -2.66 -4.40 12.72
CA SER A 138 -2.72 -3.88 11.34
C SER A 138 -3.82 -4.52 10.49
N ILE A 139 -4.04 -5.83 10.63
CA ILE A 139 -4.91 -6.64 9.76
C ILE A 139 -5.84 -7.49 10.63
N VAL A 140 -7.11 -7.52 10.24
CA VAL A 140 -8.14 -8.40 10.81
C VAL A 140 -8.55 -9.43 9.75
N ARG A 141 -8.67 -10.69 10.17
CA ARG A 141 -9.11 -11.79 9.31
C ARG A 141 -10.41 -12.39 9.84
N ASP A 142 -11.41 -12.44 8.98
CA ASP A 142 -12.71 -13.07 9.22
C ASP A 142 -12.84 -14.31 8.30
N PRO A 143 -12.50 -15.51 8.81
CA PRO A 143 -12.51 -16.72 7.99
C PRO A 143 -13.91 -17.13 7.51
N ASP A 144 -14.99 -16.73 8.20
CA ASP A 144 -16.37 -17.05 7.79
C ASP A 144 -16.80 -16.26 6.54
N LYS A 145 -16.15 -15.13 6.26
CA LYS A 145 -16.36 -14.36 5.02
C LYS A 145 -15.55 -14.89 3.84
N CYS A 146 -14.68 -15.89 4.03
CA CYS A 146 -13.77 -16.37 2.99
C CYS A 146 -14.48 -17.26 1.95
N ILE A 147 -14.37 -16.88 0.68
CA ILE A 147 -14.95 -17.64 -0.45
C ILE A 147 -13.93 -18.59 -1.15
N LEU A 148 -12.79 -18.87 -0.52
CA LEU A 148 -11.74 -19.75 -1.04
C LEU A 148 -11.24 -19.41 -2.46
N CYS A 149 -11.27 -18.14 -2.84
CA CYS A 149 -10.83 -17.68 -4.17
C CYS A 149 -9.31 -17.75 -4.36
N ARG A 150 -8.54 -17.86 -3.26
CA ARG A 150 -7.07 -17.96 -3.19
C ARG A 150 -6.30 -16.74 -3.72
N ARG A 151 -6.97 -15.63 -4.03
CA ARG A 151 -6.32 -14.37 -4.45
C ARG A 151 -5.34 -13.85 -3.39
N CYS A 152 -5.71 -13.96 -2.11
CA CYS A 152 -4.87 -13.53 -0.99
C CYS A 152 -3.63 -14.41 -0.78
N ILE A 153 -3.73 -15.72 -1.00
CA ILE A 153 -2.59 -16.65 -0.92
C ILE A 153 -1.56 -16.25 -1.97
N GLU A 154 -1.97 -16.12 -3.23
CA GLU A 154 -1.03 -15.77 -4.30
C GLU A 154 -0.44 -14.36 -4.12
N ALA A 155 -1.23 -13.39 -3.64
CA ALA A 155 -0.73 -12.08 -3.24
C ALA A 155 0.43 -12.19 -2.23
N CYS A 156 0.32 -13.10 -1.27
CA CYS A 156 1.29 -13.28 -0.19
C CYS A 156 2.50 -14.15 -0.58
N SER A 157 2.29 -15.23 -1.32
CA SER A 157 3.38 -16.15 -1.70
C SER A 157 4.14 -15.69 -2.93
N VAL A 158 3.45 -15.23 -3.99
CA VAL A 158 4.10 -14.92 -5.27
C VAL A 158 4.65 -13.50 -5.29
N PHE A 159 3.83 -12.50 -4.98
CA PHE A 159 4.25 -11.10 -5.08
C PHE A 159 5.04 -10.61 -3.88
N GLN A 160 4.77 -11.18 -2.70
CA GLN A 160 5.44 -10.82 -1.47
C GLN A 160 6.50 -11.85 -1.06
N SER A 161 6.48 -13.10 -1.52
CA SER A 161 7.41 -14.15 -1.08
C SER A 161 7.45 -14.32 0.46
N VAL A 162 6.30 -14.10 1.11
CA VAL A 162 6.16 -14.16 2.57
C VAL A 162 5.51 -15.47 3.01
N ASP A 163 4.64 -16.05 2.18
CA ASP A 163 4.01 -17.35 2.47
C ASP A 163 3.29 -17.42 3.83
N ALA A 164 2.76 -16.29 4.31
CA ALA A 164 2.04 -16.22 5.58
C ALA A 164 0.62 -16.80 5.53
N LEU A 165 0.09 -17.10 4.33
CA LEU A 165 -1.24 -17.69 4.14
C LEU A 165 -1.12 -18.98 3.33
N GLY A 166 -1.75 -20.04 3.80
CA GLY A 166 -1.81 -21.35 3.15
C GLY A 166 -3.24 -21.88 3.01
N LEU A 167 -3.36 -23.09 2.47
CA LEU A 167 -4.61 -23.83 2.38
C LEU A 167 -4.52 -25.08 3.26
N GLU A 168 -5.50 -25.27 4.13
CA GLU A 168 -5.65 -26.47 4.94
C GLU A 168 -6.93 -27.22 4.55
N ASN A 169 -6.98 -28.52 4.85
CA ASN A 169 -8.10 -29.42 4.61
C ASN A 169 -8.49 -29.55 3.12
N ARG A 170 -9.61 -30.25 2.83
CA ARG A 170 -10.08 -30.54 1.46
C ARG A 170 -11.61 -30.53 1.39
N GLY A 171 -12.14 -30.42 0.17
CA GLY A 171 -13.59 -30.43 -0.08
C GLY A 171 -14.30 -29.30 0.66
N CYS A 172 -15.44 -29.59 1.27
CA CYS A 172 -16.20 -28.63 2.08
C CYS A 172 -15.47 -28.20 3.36
N GLN A 173 -14.37 -28.85 3.75
CA GLN A 173 -13.58 -28.47 4.93
C GLN A 173 -12.40 -27.55 4.60
N ALA A 174 -12.14 -27.28 3.31
CA ALA A 174 -11.01 -26.45 2.90
C ALA A 174 -11.08 -25.03 3.49
N MET A 175 -9.94 -24.52 3.96
CA MET A 175 -9.84 -23.19 4.57
C MET A 175 -8.52 -22.51 4.20
N VAL A 176 -8.58 -21.19 4.02
CA VAL A 176 -7.35 -20.37 4.02
C VAL A 176 -6.96 -20.14 5.48
N VAL A 177 -5.70 -20.38 5.83
CA VAL A 177 -5.19 -20.29 7.21
C VAL A 177 -3.84 -19.57 7.25
N PRO A 178 -3.45 -18.93 8.36
CA PRO A 178 -2.08 -18.48 8.57
C PRO A 178 -1.13 -19.67 8.55
N SER A 179 0.04 -19.49 7.94
CA SER A 179 1.10 -20.50 7.97
C SER A 179 1.77 -20.54 9.34
N LEU A 180 2.20 -21.73 9.78
CA LEU A 180 3.03 -21.94 10.98
C LEU A 180 2.38 -21.51 12.32
N GLY A 181 1.06 -21.34 12.37
CA GLY A 181 0.32 -20.95 13.57
C GLY A 181 -1.18 -20.97 13.36
N LYS A 182 -1.95 -20.56 14.38
CA LYS A 182 -3.41 -20.37 14.26
C LYS A 182 -3.78 -18.94 13.86
N ASP A 183 -3.00 -17.99 14.35
CA ASP A 183 -3.21 -16.55 14.17
C ASP A 183 -2.14 -15.93 13.27
N LEU A 184 -2.48 -14.78 12.67
CA LEU A 184 -1.62 -14.09 11.71
C LEU A 184 -0.33 -13.54 12.36
N LEU A 185 -0.39 -13.14 13.64
CA LEU A 185 0.79 -12.68 14.38
C LEU A 185 1.88 -13.76 14.48
N ASP A 186 1.48 -15.02 14.64
CA ASP A 186 2.38 -16.18 14.77
C ASP A 186 2.97 -16.62 13.43
N SER A 187 2.36 -16.20 12.32
CA SER A 187 2.85 -16.48 10.98
C SER A 187 3.99 -15.54 10.56
N PRO A 188 4.68 -15.82 9.44
CA PRO A 188 5.66 -14.89 8.85
C PRO A 188 5.09 -13.55 8.33
N CYS A 189 3.81 -13.25 8.57
CA CYS A 189 3.16 -12.03 8.12
C CYS A 189 3.96 -10.76 8.45
N VAL A 190 4.14 -9.92 7.43
CA VAL A 190 4.82 -8.62 7.50
C VAL A 190 3.86 -7.43 7.56
N MET A 191 2.55 -7.71 7.65
CA MET A 191 1.46 -6.74 7.81
C MET A 191 1.29 -5.74 6.64
N CYS A 192 1.81 -6.04 5.44
CA CYS A 192 1.76 -5.13 4.28
C CYS A 192 0.37 -4.91 3.68
N GLY A 193 -0.60 -5.79 3.98
CA GLY A 193 -2.01 -5.63 3.58
C GLY A 193 -2.29 -5.89 2.09
N GLN A 194 -1.35 -6.45 1.30
CA GLN A 194 -1.62 -6.79 -0.10
C GLN A 194 -2.73 -7.85 -0.25
N CYS A 195 -2.90 -8.71 0.75
CA CYS A 195 -4.02 -9.66 0.84
C CYS A 195 -5.39 -8.96 0.96
N ILE A 196 -5.47 -7.74 1.49
CA ILE A 196 -6.71 -6.96 1.58
C ILE A 196 -7.15 -6.51 0.18
N HIS A 197 -6.23 -5.91 -0.60
CA HIS A 197 -6.50 -5.55 -2.01
C HIS A 197 -6.91 -6.77 -2.85
N ALA A 198 -6.25 -7.89 -2.61
CA ALA A 198 -6.55 -9.12 -3.32
C ALA A 198 -7.88 -9.76 -2.91
N CYS A 199 -8.45 -9.42 -1.74
CA CYS A 199 -9.67 -10.06 -1.26
C CYS A 199 -10.90 -9.46 -1.96
N PRO A 200 -11.78 -10.27 -2.60
CA PRO A 200 -13.00 -9.76 -3.23
C PRO A 200 -14.13 -9.45 -2.23
N VAL A 201 -13.98 -9.87 -0.97
CA VAL A 201 -15.01 -9.89 0.08
C VAL A 201 -14.45 -9.37 1.41
N GLY A 202 -15.22 -9.38 2.50
CA GLY A 202 -14.82 -8.90 3.81
C GLY A 202 -13.97 -9.84 4.67
N ALA A 203 -13.28 -10.82 4.06
CA ALA A 203 -12.55 -11.85 4.80
C ALA A 203 -11.20 -11.39 5.38
N ILE A 204 -10.61 -10.34 4.80
CA ILE A 204 -9.37 -9.73 5.29
C ILE A 204 -9.52 -8.22 5.11
N ALA A 205 -9.31 -7.48 6.18
CA ALA A 205 -9.43 -6.03 6.23
C ALA A 205 -8.34 -5.42 7.10
N GLU A 206 -8.19 -4.10 7.05
CA GLU A 206 -7.43 -3.34 8.02
C GLU A 206 -8.08 -3.42 9.41
N ASN A 207 -7.28 -3.24 10.44
CA ASN A 207 -7.80 -2.98 11.78
C ASN A 207 -8.24 -1.50 11.86
N GLU A 208 -9.55 -1.25 11.73
CA GLU A 208 -10.12 0.10 11.86
C GLU A 208 -9.90 0.65 13.27
N GLN A 209 -9.53 1.94 13.35
CA GLN A 209 -9.22 2.69 14.57
C GLN A 209 -10.02 4.01 14.65
N ILE A 210 -11.18 4.04 14.01
CA ILE A 210 -12.04 5.23 13.93
C ILE A 210 -12.61 5.59 15.31
N ASP A 211 -12.98 4.59 16.11
CA ASP A 211 -13.55 4.82 17.44
C ASP A 211 -12.52 5.45 18.39
N GLU A 212 -11.27 4.98 18.34
CA GLU A 212 -10.15 5.56 19.09
C GLU A 212 -9.85 7.00 18.65
N PHE A 213 -9.94 7.28 17.35
CA PHE A 213 -9.82 8.65 16.83
C PHE A 213 -10.92 9.56 17.37
N LEU A 214 -12.19 9.14 17.26
CA LEU A 214 -13.32 9.94 17.73
C LEU A 214 -13.27 10.15 19.26
N ALA A 215 -12.80 9.16 20.01
CA ALA A 215 -12.57 9.29 21.44
C ALA A 215 -11.48 10.34 21.75
N ALA A 216 -10.42 10.41 20.95
CA ALA A 216 -9.38 11.43 21.10
C ALA A 216 -9.88 12.84 20.73
N VAL A 217 -10.69 12.97 19.67
CA VAL A 217 -11.32 14.24 19.26
C VAL A 217 -12.29 14.76 20.33
N ASN A 218 -12.99 13.86 21.03
CA ASN A 218 -13.93 14.24 22.09
C ASN A 218 -13.26 14.51 23.46
N ASP A 219 -11.94 14.36 23.55
CA ASP A 219 -11.19 14.57 24.78
C ASP A 219 -10.65 16.01 24.84
N PRO A 220 -11.18 16.89 25.71
CA PRO A 220 -10.81 18.30 25.74
C PRO A 220 -9.37 18.55 26.25
N ASP A 221 -8.72 17.54 26.84
CA ASP A 221 -7.34 17.64 27.30
C ASP A 221 -6.33 17.28 26.19
N LYS A 222 -6.80 16.79 25.04
CA LYS A 222 -5.97 16.43 23.89
C LYS A 222 -5.97 17.52 22.83
N ILE A 223 -4.84 17.62 22.15
CA ILE A 223 -4.64 18.40 20.93
C ILE A 223 -4.35 17.39 19.83
N VAL A 224 -5.33 17.16 18.95
CA VAL A 224 -5.27 16.14 17.92
C VAL A 224 -4.59 16.72 16.68
N VAL A 225 -3.33 16.29 16.47
CA VAL A 225 -2.48 16.78 15.38
C VAL A 225 -2.34 15.68 14.33
N THR A 226 -2.50 16.02 13.05
CA THR A 226 -2.35 15.06 11.97
C THR A 226 -1.21 15.33 11.02
N GLN A 227 -0.74 14.25 10.41
CA GLN A 227 0.19 14.23 9.29
C GLN A 227 -0.38 13.40 8.14
N ILE A 228 -0.15 13.84 6.91
CA ILE A 228 -0.66 13.17 5.71
C ILE A 228 0.50 12.59 4.90
N ALA A 229 0.45 11.29 4.63
CA ALA A 229 1.44 10.64 3.78
C ALA A 229 1.26 10.98 2.29
N PRO A 230 2.34 11.00 1.49
CA PRO A 230 2.32 11.48 0.11
C PRO A 230 1.33 10.72 -0.80
N ALA A 231 1.13 9.41 -0.59
CA ALA A 231 0.23 8.64 -1.45
C ALA A 231 -1.26 8.80 -1.10
N VAL A 232 -1.60 9.35 0.07
CA VAL A 232 -3.00 9.50 0.50
C VAL A 232 -3.72 10.49 -0.40
N ARG A 233 -3.12 11.66 -0.64
CA ARG A 233 -3.70 12.72 -1.47
C ARG A 233 -4.01 12.28 -2.90
N ALA A 234 -3.21 11.38 -3.47
CA ALA A 234 -3.46 10.87 -4.82
C ALA A 234 -4.73 9.99 -4.90
N ALA A 235 -5.12 9.35 -3.80
CA ALA A 235 -6.17 8.34 -3.78
C ALA A 235 -7.41 8.71 -2.94
N ILE A 236 -7.31 9.61 -1.96
CA ILE A 236 -8.40 9.93 -1.03
C ILE A 236 -9.66 10.44 -1.74
N GLY A 237 -9.51 11.13 -2.87
CA GLY A 237 -10.63 11.56 -3.70
C GLY A 237 -11.53 10.39 -4.13
N GLU A 238 -10.95 9.21 -4.38
CA GLU A 238 -11.69 8.02 -4.81
C GLU A 238 -12.70 7.56 -3.75
N GLU A 239 -12.41 7.75 -2.45
CA GLU A 239 -13.32 7.38 -1.36
C GLU A 239 -14.56 8.27 -1.27
N VAL A 240 -14.50 9.47 -1.85
CA VAL A 240 -15.59 10.45 -1.85
C VAL A 240 -16.14 10.69 -3.26
N GLY A 241 -15.86 9.77 -4.20
CA GLY A 241 -16.41 9.78 -5.56
C GLY A 241 -15.70 10.70 -6.56
N LEU A 242 -14.56 11.27 -6.20
CA LEU A 242 -13.70 12.04 -7.10
C LEU A 242 -12.74 11.11 -7.87
N LYS A 243 -12.17 11.63 -8.96
CA LYS A 243 -11.13 10.93 -9.71
C LYS A 243 -9.81 10.91 -8.94
N THR A 244 -8.94 9.96 -9.28
CA THR A 244 -7.56 9.90 -8.80
C THR A 244 -6.85 11.24 -9.03
N GLY A 245 -6.19 11.76 -7.99
CA GLY A 245 -5.48 13.05 -8.02
C GLY A 245 -6.36 14.31 -8.10
N ALA A 246 -7.69 14.20 -8.14
CA ALA A 246 -8.57 15.34 -8.36
C ALA A 246 -8.88 16.18 -7.11
N MET A 247 -8.54 15.70 -5.91
CA MET A 247 -8.78 16.44 -4.67
C MET A 247 -7.70 17.50 -4.47
N ASP A 248 -8.10 18.77 -4.43
CA ASP A 248 -7.21 19.86 -4.04
C ASP A 248 -6.70 19.66 -2.61
N MET A 249 -5.41 19.92 -2.39
CA MET A 249 -4.77 19.63 -1.10
C MET A 249 -5.31 20.52 0.02
N ASN A 250 -5.58 21.80 -0.26
CA ASN A 250 -6.11 22.72 0.76
C ASN A 250 -7.58 22.42 1.06
N VAL A 251 -8.34 21.92 0.09
CA VAL A 251 -9.68 21.36 0.32
C VAL A 251 -9.61 20.09 1.18
N PHE A 252 -8.63 19.21 0.96
CA PHE A 252 -8.43 18.03 1.81
C PHE A 252 -8.10 18.44 3.26
N VAL A 253 -7.18 19.40 3.44
CA VAL A 253 -6.85 19.97 4.75
C VAL A 253 -8.08 20.55 5.45
N ALA A 254 -8.91 21.31 4.72
CA ALA A 254 -10.18 21.80 5.26
C ALA A 254 -11.10 20.66 5.70
N GLY A 255 -11.17 19.58 4.92
CA GLY A 255 -11.97 18.39 5.25
C GLY A 255 -11.50 17.70 6.53
N LEU A 256 -10.18 17.61 6.75
CA LEU A 256 -9.61 17.07 7.98
C LEU A 256 -10.01 17.90 9.21
N ARG A 257 -10.01 19.23 9.10
CA ARG A 257 -10.52 20.08 10.18
C ARG A 257 -12.01 19.85 10.46
N GLN A 258 -12.82 19.57 9.44
CA GLN A 258 -14.25 19.26 9.64
C GLN A 258 -14.50 17.95 10.40
N VAL A 259 -13.57 16.99 10.35
CA VAL A 259 -13.71 15.70 11.08
C VAL A 259 -13.08 15.72 12.47
N GLY A 260 -12.51 16.86 12.90
CA GLY A 260 -12.08 17.07 14.29
C GLY A 260 -10.57 17.17 14.52
N PHE A 261 -9.75 17.33 13.48
CA PHE A 261 -8.32 17.63 13.68
C PHE A 261 -8.11 19.10 14.06
N ASP A 262 -7.38 19.35 15.15
CA ASP A 262 -7.04 20.70 15.61
C ASP A 262 -5.96 21.33 14.72
N TYR A 263 -4.94 20.54 14.38
CA TYR A 263 -3.83 20.96 13.54
C TYR A 263 -3.56 19.94 12.43
N VAL A 264 -3.35 20.44 11.21
CA VAL A 264 -3.08 19.65 10.01
C VAL A 264 -1.71 20.03 9.45
N LEU A 265 -0.78 19.11 9.61
CA LEU A 265 0.61 19.19 9.14
C LEU A 265 0.84 18.14 8.04
N HIS A 266 2.08 17.97 7.58
CA HIS A 266 2.37 17.09 6.46
C HIS A 266 3.56 16.16 6.69
N THR A 267 3.39 14.85 6.48
CA THR A 267 4.49 13.88 6.50
C THR A 267 5.55 14.18 5.42
N ASN A 268 5.21 14.94 4.39
CA ASN A 268 6.17 15.31 3.34
C ASN A 268 7.29 16.21 3.89
N PHE A 269 7.02 17.00 4.94
CA PHE A 269 8.06 17.75 5.65
C PHE A 269 9.15 16.82 6.18
N THR A 270 8.76 15.73 6.84
CA THR A 270 9.71 14.75 7.36
C THR A 270 10.23 13.79 6.31
N ALA A 271 9.55 13.62 5.17
CA ALA A 271 10.14 12.94 4.02
C ALA A 271 11.31 13.73 3.43
N ASP A 272 11.21 15.06 3.35
CA ASP A 272 12.35 15.91 2.99
C ASP A 272 13.50 15.79 4.01
N LEU A 273 13.21 15.65 5.31
CA LEU A 273 14.23 15.37 6.34
C LEU A 273 14.85 13.99 6.19
N THR A 274 14.06 12.95 5.90
CA THR A 274 14.59 11.60 5.66
C THR A 274 15.62 11.61 4.54
N ILE A 275 15.39 12.37 3.46
CA ILE A 275 16.37 12.50 2.37
C ILE A 275 17.68 13.13 2.84
N LEU A 276 17.64 14.11 3.73
CA LEU A 276 18.84 14.75 4.25
C LEU A 276 19.62 13.80 5.16
N GLU A 277 18.95 13.15 6.12
CA GLU A 277 19.62 12.21 7.02
C GLU A 277 20.15 10.99 6.25
N GLU A 278 19.32 10.36 5.42
CA GLU A 278 19.67 9.13 4.69
C GLU A 278 20.70 9.40 3.59
N GLY A 279 20.60 10.56 2.92
CA GLY A 279 21.59 11.00 1.94
C GLY A 279 22.96 11.22 2.59
N ASN A 280 23.01 11.85 3.76
CA ASN A 280 24.27 12.02 4.49
C ASN A 280 24.79 10.69 5.04
N GLU A 281 23.91 9.78 5.50
CA GLU A 281 24.29 8.45 5.99
C GLU A 281 24.96 7.64 4.87
N LEU A 282 24.41 7.67 3.66
CA LEU A 282 25.02 7.04 2.48
C LEU A 282 26.43 7.59 2.22
N LEU A 283 26.57 8.92 2.24
CA LEU A 283 27.85 9.59 2.02
C LEU A 283 28.87 9.26 3.10
N GLN A 284 28.45 9.18 4.36
CA GLN A 284 29.30 8.76 5.46
C GLN A 284 29.77 7.31 5.26
N ARG A 285 28.85 6.38 4.95
CA ARG A 285 29.21 4.97 4.69
C ARG A 285 30.18 4.82 3.53
N LEU A 286 30.02 5.60 2.46
CA LEU A 286 30.94 5.60 1.31
C LEU A 286 32.34 6.14 1.65
N LYS A 287 32.43 7.17 2.49
CA LYS A 287 33.70 7.82 2.86
C LYS A 287 34.46 7.06 3.94
N GLU A 288 33.75 6.54 4.93
CA GLU A 288 34.32 5.97 6.16
C GLU A 288 34.38 4.43 6.14
N GLY A 289 33.86 3.78 5.09
CA GLY A 289 33.88 2.32 4.95
C GLY A 289 32.78 1.61 5.73
N GLY A 290 31.58 2.17 5.76
CA GLY A 290 30.40 1.57 6.38
C GLY A 290 29.85 0.35 5.63
N LYS A 291 28.82 -0.30 6.19
CA LYS A 291 28.17 -1.48 5.58
C LYS A 291 27.40 -1.08 4.31
N LEU A 292 27.76 -1.69 3.19
CA LEU A 292 27.13 -1.52 1.88
C LEU A 292 26.65 -2.86 1.30
N PRO A 293 25.63 -2.86 0.42
CA PRO A 293 24.78 -1.71 0.08
C PRO A 293 23.97 -1.22 1.28
N MET A 294 23.69 0.09 1.32
CA MET A 294 22.71 0.64 2.24
C MET A 294 21.30 0.43 1.66
N PHE A 295 20.35 -0.01 2.50
CA PHE A 295 18.95 -0.18 2.14
C PHE A 295 18.10 0.89 2.79
N THR A 296 17.08 1.37 2.07
CA THR A 296 16.08 2.27 2.65
C THR A 296 15.31 1.60 3.78
N SER A 297 14.91 2.39 4.78
CA SER A 297 14.25 1.90 6.00
C SER A 297 12.80 2.38 6.19
N CYS A 298 12.28 3.22 5.29
CA CYS A 298 11.00 3.92 5.49
C CYS A 298 9.73 3.05 5.35
N SER A 299 9.84 1.87 4.74
CA SER A 299 8.73 0.94 4.47
C SER A 299 8.63 -0.15 5.56
N PRO A 300 7.64 -0.09 6.47
CA PRO A 300 7.59 -1.03 7.62
C PRO A 300 7.32 -2.49 7.21
N GLY A 301 6.60 -2.72 6.10
CA GLY A 301 6.45 -4.07 5.56
C GLY A 301 7.78 -4.67 5.07
N TRP A 302 8.71 -3.81 4.64
CA TRP A 302 10.06 -4.20 4.26
C TRP A 302 10.93 -4.43 5.50
N ILE A 303 10.89 -3.54 6.49
CA ILE A 303 11.58 -3.75 7.78
C ILE A 303 11.16 -5.08 8.41
N ASN A 304 9.85 -5.34 8.50
CA ASN A 304 9.34 -6.59 9.05
C ASN A 304 9.82 -7.82 8.26
N PHE A 305 10.01 -7.69 6.94
CA PHE A 305 10.55 -8.74 6.10
C PHE A 305 12.03 -8.98 6.39
N CYS A 306 12.84 -7.93 6.53
CA CYS A 306 14.25 -8.04 6.93
C CYS A 306 14.42 -8.67 8.30
N GLU A 307 13.71 -8.17 9.31
CA GLU A 307 13.77 -8.71 10.68
C GLU A 307 13.40 -10.19 10.75
N THR A 308 12.54 -10.65 9.83
CA THR A 308 12.10 -12.04 9.75
C THR A 308 13.11 -12.88 8.95
N TYR A 309 13.36 -12.57 7.68
CA TYR A 309 14.09 -13.44 6.74
C TYR A 309 15.58 -13.13 6.57
N TYR A 310 16.01 -11.93 6.94
CA TYR A 310 17.38 -11.43 6.77
C TYR A 310 17.92 -10.75 8.02
N PRO A 311 17.82 -11.38 9.22
CA PRO A 311 18.31 -10.78 10.46
C PRO A 311 19.83 -10.55 10.44
N ASP A 312 20.56 -11.27 9.59
CA ASP A 312 21.99 -11.16 9.35
C ASP A 312 22.41 -9.88 8.59
N LEU A 313 21.45 -9.21 7.93
CA LEU A 313 21.69 -8.04 7.09
C LEU A 313 21.05 -6.75 7.63
N LEU A 314 20.68 -6.71 8.92
CA LEU A 314 20.03 -5.53 9.50
C LEU A 314 20.94 -4.30 9.53
N ASP A 315 22.25 -4.47 9.66
CA ASP A 315 23.24 -3.37 9.64
C ASP A 315 23.32 -2.67 8.26
N ASN A 316 22.80 -3.31 7.20
CA ASN A 316 22.70 -2.70 5.88
C ASN A 316 21.50 -1.75 5.78
N LEU A 317 20.53 -1.78 6.69
CA LEU A 317 19.43 -0.83 6.70
C LEU A 317 19.93 0.56 7.11
N SER A 318 19.35 1.60 6.50
CA SER A 318 19.49 2.97 6.99
C SER A 318 18.98 3.06 8.42
N THR A 319 19.72 3.77 9.24
CA THR A 319 19.35 4.05 10.63
C THR A 319 18.27 5.10 10.73
N CYS A 320 17.95 5.82 9.65
CA CYS A 320 16.87 6.79 9.63
C CYS A 320 15.54 6.13 10.02
N LYS A 321 14.79 6.79 10.89
CA LYS A 321 13.37 6.53 11.09
C LYS A 321 12.61 6.80 9.79
N SER A 322 11.42 6.20 9.67
CA SER A 322 10.54 6.57 8.57
C SER A 322 10.00 8.00 8.72
N PRO A 323 9.54 8.64 7.64
CA PRO A 323 8.90 9.96 7.71
C PRO A 323 7.77 10.04 8.75
N GLN A 324 7.00 8.96 8.94
CA GLN A 324 5.96 8.90 9.97
C GLN A 324 6.52 9.10 11.38
N GLN A 325 7.61 8.40 11.69
CA GLN A 325 8.17 8.36 13.04
C GLN A 325 9.07 9.56 13.32
N MET A 326 9.82 10.03 12.31
CA MET A 326 10.47 11.35 12.38
C MET A 326 9.45 12.44 12.69
N PHE A 327 8.27 12.41 12.03
CA PHE A 327 7.21 13.38 12.32
C PHE A 327 6.72 13.25 13.76
N GLY A 328 6.46 12.02 14.22
CA GLY A 328 5.97 11.77 15.57
C GLY A 328 6.91 12.28 16.66
N ALA A 329 8.21 12.05 16.51
CA ALA A 329 9.21 12.59 17.43
C ALA A 329 9.26 14.13 17.39
N LEU A 330 9.22 14.72 16.19
CA LEU A 330 9.34 16.17 16.00
C LEU A 330 8.08 16.95 16.41
N VAL A 331 6.88 16.38 16.24
CA VAL A 331 5.65 17.07 16.62
C VAL A 331 5.56 17.26 18.14
N LYS A 332 6.13 16.33 18.91
CA LYS A 332 6.18 16.34 20.38
C LYS A 332 7.41 17.03 20.96
N THR A 333 8.32 17.50 20.11
CA THR A 333 9.53 18.21 20.52
C THR A 333 9.58 19.58 19.84
N TYR A 334 10.12 19.63 18.63
CA TYR A 334 10.29 20.86 17.84
C TYR A 334 8.99 21.65 17.65
N TRP A 335 7.92 21.01 17.17
CA TRP A 335 6.66 21.72 16.89
C TRP A 335 5.97 22.17 18.17
N ALA A 336 5.96 21.31 19.20
CA ALA A 336 5.42 21.65 20.51
C ALA A 336 6.12 22.90 21.10
N GLU A 337 7.46 22.97 20.99
CA GLU A 337 8.24 24.14 21.40
C GLU A 337 7.87 25.40 20.60
N LYS A 338 7.85 25.31 19.26
CA LYS A 338 7.52 26.45 18.38
C LYS A 338 6.10 26.97 18.57
N MET A 339 5.16 26.08 18.90
CA MET A 339 3.75 26.42 19.12
C MET A 339 3.43 26.77 20.58
N GLY A 340 4.36 26.57 21.52
CA GLY A 340 4.13 26.78 22.95
C GLY A 340 3.09 25.82 23.53
N VAL A 341 3.04 24.59 23.02
CA VAL A 341 2.09 23.54 23.42
C VAL A 341 2.77 22.53 24.33
N ASP A 342 2.07 22.05 25.35
CA ASP A 342 2.53 20.96 26.21
C ASP A 342 2.57 19.63 25.41
N PRO A 343 3.75 19.00 25.23
CA PRO A 343 3.88 17.75 24.50
C PRO A 343 2.97 16.62 25.01
N SER A 344 2.67 16.58 26.31
CA SER A 344 1.82 15.55 26.91
C SER A 344 0.37 15.59 26.46
N LYS A 345 -0.07 16.74 25.92
CA LYS A 345 -1.42 16.93 25.36
C LYS A 345 -1.51 16.56 23.89
N ILE A 346 -0.38 16.41 23.19
CA ILE A 346 -0.38 16.15 21.76
C ILE A 346 -0.75 14.68 21.50
N TYR A 347 -1.86 14.50 20.77
CA TYR A 347 -2.28 13.21 20.23
C TYR A 347 -1.96 13.16 18.73
N SER A 348 -0.84 12.52 18.40
CA SER A 348 -0.26 12.44 17.05
C SER A 348 -0.93 11.34 16.24
N VAL A 349 -1.69 11.73 15.20
CA VAL A 349 -2.44 10.82 14.33
C VAL A 349 -1.87 10.86 12.92
N SER A 350 -1.33 9.74 12.43
CA SER A 350 -0.85 9.67 11.06
C SER A 350 -1.92 9.13 10.10
N ILE A 351 -2.04 9.76 8.92
CA ILE A 351 -2.91 9.29 7.85
C ILE A 351 -2.04 8.62 6.79
N MET A 352 -2.20 7.32 6.62
CA MET A 352 -1.27 6.46 5.89
C MET A 352 -1.97 5.60 4.84
N PRO A 353 -1.32 5.36 3.68
CA PRO A 353 -1.82 4.42 2.68
C PRO A 353 -1.53 2.94 3.06
N CYS A 354 -1.09 2.68 4.30
CA CYS A 354 -0.39 1.46 4.68
C CYS A 354 -0.93 0.89 6.00
N THR A 355 -1.23 -0.41 6.04
CA THR A 355 -1.61 -1.11 7.27
C THR A 355 -0.41 -1.35 8.18
N ALA A 356 0.77 -1.67 7.64
CA ALA A 356 1.98 -1.94 8.43
C ALA A 356 2.46 -0.71 9.23
N LYS A 357 2.04 0.50 8.86
CA LYS A 357 2.31 1.73 9.63
C LYS A 357 1.63 1.71 11.00
N LYS A 358 0.48 1.03 11.16
CA LYS A 358 -0.17 0.77 12.45
C LYS A 358 0.76 -0.04 13.37
N PHE A 359 1.39 -1.09 12.84
CA PHE A 359 2.39 -1.86 13.58
C PHE A 359 3.63 -1.03 13.92
N GLU A 360 4.15 -0.26 12.96
CA GLU A 360 5.31 0.61 13.20
C GLU A 360 5.06 1.62 14.34
N ALA A 361 3.87 2.23 14.40
CA ALA A 361 3.48 3.13 15.49
C ALA A 361 3.37 2.43 16.86
N SER A 362 3.12 1.12 16.86
CA SER A 362 3.01 0.33 18.09
C SER A 362 4.35 -0.22 18.61
N ARG A 363 5.44 -0.01 17.89
CA ARG A 363 6.77 -0.48 18.28
C ARG A 363 7.22 0.15 19.61
N PRO A 364 7.68 -0.63 20.59
CA PRO A 364 8.10 -0.10 21.89
C PRO A 364 9.21 0.95 21.82
N GLU A 365 10.08 0.85 20.82
CA GLU A 365 11.21 1.76 20.59
C GLU A 365 10.83 3.11 19.95
N MET A 366 9.59 3.29 19.47
CA MET A 366 9.16 4.53 18.81
C MET A 366 8.68 5.56 19.83
N ASN A 367 9.62 6.07 20.64
CA ASN A 367 9.33 6.97 21.75
C ASN A 367 10.43 7.98 22.11
N ASP A 368 11.32 8.33 21.17
CA ASP A 368 12.50 9.18 21.46
C ASP A 368 12.15 10.60 21.90
N SER A 369 10.90 11.06 21.66
CA SER A 369 10.38 12.31 22.24
C SER A 369 10.09 12.24 23.76
N GLY A 370 10.26 11.07 24.39
CA GLY A 370 9.79 10.78 25.76
C GLY A 370 8.30 10.38 25.83
N TYR A 371 7.61 10.44 24.69
CA TYR A 371 6.23 10.01 24.50
C TYR A 371 6.21 9.05 23.31
N ARG A 372 5.13 8.27 23.15
CA ARG A 372 4.95 7.50 21.92
C ARG A 372 4.95 8.45 20.72
N ASP A 373 5.79 8.22 19.72
CA ASP A 373 5.96 9.17 18.61
C ASP A 373 4.66 9.36 17.82
N VAL A 374 3.97 8.27 17.49
CA VAL A 374 2.65 8.28 16.83
C VAL A 374 1.64 7.48 17.64
N ASP A 375 0.59 8.17 18.10
CA ASP A 375 -0.42 7.59 18.99
C ASP A 375 -1.44 6.74 18.23
N LEU A 376 -1.78 7.14 17.01
CA LEU A 376 -2.78 6.48 16.18
C LEU A 376 -2.43 6.55 14.69
N VAL A 377 -2.84 5.54 13.92
CA VAL A 377 -2.68 5.53 12.46
C VAL A 377 -4.01 5.24 11.80
N LEU A 378 -4.49 6.16 10.98
CA LEU A 378 -5.68 6.00 10.14
C LEU A 378 -5.26 5.70 8.71
N THR A 379 -5.93 4.74 8.07
CA THR A 379 -5.75 4.47 6.65
C THR A 379 -6.51 5.47 5.77
N THR A 380 -6.17 5.54 4.48
CA THR A 380 -6.93 6.33 3.50
C THR A 380 -8.43 5.95 3.49
N ARG A 381 -8.74 4.66 3.65
CA ARG A 381 -10.14 4.18 3.72
C ARG A 381 -10.85 4.62 5.00
N GLU A 382 -10.15 4.63 6.13
CA GLU A 382 -10.70 5.12 7.41
C GLU A 382 -11.03 6.62 7.33
N VAL A 383 -10.13 7.44 6.75
CA VAL A 383 -10.40 8.87 6.52
C VAL A 383 -11.53 9.08 5.52
N GLY A 384 -11.57 8.28 4.44
CA GLY A 384 -12.69 8.28 3.50
C GLY A 384 -14.03 7.98 4.18
N ARG A 385 -14.05 7.04 5.14
CA ARG A 385 -15.23 6.72 5.95
C ARG A 385 -15.61 7.90 6.86
N LEU A 386 -14.65 8.53 7.53
CA LEU A 386 -14.89 9.73 8.35
C LEU A 386 -15.53 10.87 7.53
N PHE A 387 -15.05 11.11 6.31
CA PHE A 387 -15.64 12.11 5.42
C PHE A 387 -17.07 11.80 5.01
N ARG A 388 -17.37 10.54 4.70
CA ARG A 388 -18.75 10.11 4.41
C ARG A 388 -19.64 10.22 5.65
N MET A 389 -19.14 9.89 6.84
CA MET A 389 -19.86 10.05 8.11
C MET A 389 -20.18 11.51 8.42
N ALA A 390 -19.25 12.43 8.14
CA ALA A 390 -19.43 13.86 8.35
C ALA A 390 -20.32 14.55 7.29
N GLY A 391 -20.63 13.88 6.17
CA GLY A 391 -21.50 14.43 5.12
C GLY A 391 -20.92 15.64 4.39
N ILE A 392 -19.59 15.70 4.24
CA ILE A 392 -18.87 16.85 3.67
C ILE A 392 -19.09 16.94 2.15
N ASP A 393 -19.52 18.11 1.67
CA ASP A 393 -19.54 18.44 0.24
C ASP A 393 -18.23 19.15 -0.17
N PHE A 394 -17.27 18.35 -0.67
CA PHE A 394 -15.96 18.85 -1.11
C PHE A 394 -16.02 19.84 -2.28
N SER A 395 -17.13 19.91 -3.02
CA SER A 395 -17.28 20.90 -4.11
C SER A 395 -17.56 22.32 -3.58
N ARG A 396 -17.98 22.43 -2.33
CA ARG A 396 -18.36 23.71 -1.68
C ARG A 396 -17.47 24.06 -0.49
N LEU A 397 -16.65 23.12 -0.03
CA LEU A 397 -15.76 23.35 1.10
C LEU A 397 -14.67 24.34 0.73
N ALA A 398 -14.55 25.42 1.49
CA ALA A 398 -13.50 26.41 1.29
C ALA A 398 -12.13 25.79 1.61
N PRO A 399 -11.11 26.00 0.76
CA PRO A 399 -9.76 25.51 1.01
C PRO A 399 -9.16 26.13 2.27
N SER A 400 -8.28 25.39 2.93
CA SER A 400 -7.59 25.83 4.13
C SER A 400 -6.12 25.41 4.08
N ASN A 401 -5.21 26.28 4.52
CA ASN A 401 -3.77 26.00 4.47
C ASN A 401 -3.35 25.01 5.56
N PHE A 402 -2.23 24.34 5.37
CA PHE A 402 -1.54 23.63 6.45
C PHE A 402 -1.13 24.58 7.58
N ASP A 403 -1.01 24.03 8.78
CA ASP A 403 -0.41 24.71 9.91
C ASP A 403 1.12 24.81 9.73
N SER A 404 1.73 25.83 10.33
CA SER A 404 3.14 26.17 10.12
C SER A 404 4.11 25.22 10.84
N TRP A 405 5.40 25.35 10.50
CA TRP A 405 6.58 24.69 11.09
C TRP A 405 6.82 23.25 10.67
N MET A 406 5.79 22.52 10.26
CA MET A 406 5.91 21.17 9.67
C MET A 406 4.87 20.95 8.56
N GLY A 407 4.53 22.01 7.84
CA GLY A 407 3.49 22.02 6.80
C GLY A 407 4.04 22.18 5.38
N ALA A 408 5.21 22.80 5.23
CA ALA A 408 5.84 23.02 3.93
C ALA A 408 6.53 21.74 3.42
N TYR A 409 6.47 21.52 2.11
CA TYR A 409 7.08 20.37 1.47
C TYR A 409 7.53 20.66 0.04
N THR A 410 8.41 19.80 -0.49
CA THR A 410 8.86 19.87 -1.89
C THR A 410 8.26 18.75 -2.74
N GLY A 411 8.36 18.90 -4.06
CA GLY A 411 8.04 17.84 -5.03
C GLY A 411 8.86 16.56 -4.84
N ALA A 412 10.07 16.64 -4.27
CA ALA A 412 10.85 15.45 -3.90
C ALA A 412 10.14 14.62 -2.82
N ALA A 413 9.52 15.26 -1.83
CA ALA A 413 8.72 14.55 -0.82
C ALA A 413 7.40 13.99 -1.38
N VAL A 414 6.81 14.61 -2.40
CA VAL A 414 5.58 14.11 -3.04
C VAL A 414 5.81 12.73 -3.67
N ILE A 415 6.94 12.57 -4.38
CA ILE A 415 7.22 11.36 -5.15
C ILE A 415 7.52 10.13 -4.28
N PHE A 416 7.78 10.28 -2.97
CA PHE A 416 7.92 9.16 -2.01
C PHE A 416 6.76 8.16 -2.07
N GLY A 417 5.57 8.62 -2.48
CA GLY A 417 4.41 7.75 -2.62
C GLY A 417 4.57 6.66 -3.70
N ALA A 418 5.43 6.87 -4.69
CA ALA A 418 5.69 5.95 -5.80
C ALA A 418 6.99 5.17 -5.61
N THR A 419 7.04 3.95 -6.15
CA THR A 419 8.30 3.18 -6.24
C THR A 419 9.37 3.96 -7.02
N GLY A 420 10.57 4.05 -6.45
CA GLY A 420 11.69 4.81 -6.97
C GLY A 420 11.67 6.29 -6.60
N GLY A 421 10.60 6.78 -5.97
CA GLY A 421 10.50 8.18 -5.59
C GLY A 421 11.44 8.56 -4.45
N VAL A 422 11.72 7.63 -3.51
CA VAL A 422 12.70 7.88 -2.44
C VAL A 422 14.11 7.98 -3.02
N MET A 423 14.45 7.07 -3.94
CA MET A 423 15.70 7.09 -4.70
C MET A 423 15.84 8.37 -5.52
N GLU A 424 14.83 8.74 -6.30
CA GLU A 424 14.85 9.97 -7.11
C GLU A 424 15.01 11.21 -6.21
N ALA A 425 14.28 11.29 -5.09
CA ALA A 425 14.40 12.38 -4.13
C ALA A 425 15.78 12.44 -3.45
N ALA A 426 16.35 11.29 -3.09
CA ALA A 426 17.69 11.18 -2.53
C ALA A 426 18.75 11.69 -3.51
N LEU A 427 18.68 11.25 -4.76
CA LEU A 427 19.62 11.64 -5.81
C LEU A 427 19.56 13.14 -6.13
N ARG A 428 18.36 13.75 -6.13
CA ARG A 428 18.22 15.21 -6.29
C ARG A 428 19.00 16.01 -5.25
N THR A 429 19.11 15.49 -4.02
CA THR A 429 19.82 16.17 -2.94
C THR A 429 21.30 15.78 -2.89
N VAL A 430 21.60 14.48 -2.91
CA VAL A 430 22.97 13.97 -2.83
C VAL A 430 23.84 14.50 -3.96
N TYR A 431 23.30 14.64 -5.17
CA TYR A 431 24.04 15.20 -6.30
C TYR A 431 24.56 16.62 -6.00
N GLU A 432 23.71 17.54 -5.56
CA GLU A 432 24.13 18.91 -5.29
C GLU A 432 25.06 19.00 -4.06
N VAL A 433 24.81 18.18 -3.03
CA VAL A 433 25.66 18.12 -1.82
C VAL A 433 27.08 17.64 -2.15
N VAL A 434 27.22 16.62 -3.00
CA VAL A 434 28.54 16.06 -3.35
C VAL A 434 29.26 16.91 -4.37
N THR A 435 28.56 17.34 -5.42
CA THR A 435 29.20 18.03 -6.55
C THR A 435 29.37 19.53 -6.33
N GLY A 436 28.62 20.12 -5.41
CA GLY A 436 28.52 21.58 -5.24
C GLY A 436 27.92 22.31 -6.46
N LYS A 437 27.36 21.56 -7.43
CA LYS A 437 26.77 22.06 -8.68
C LYS A 437 25.25 21.96 -8.58
N THR A 438 24.56 22.95 -9.13
CA THR A 438 23.10 22.89 -9.27
C THR A 438 22.69 21.80 -10.26
N LEU A 439 21.72 20.97 -9.86
CA LEU A 439 21.11 19.95 -10.70
C LEU A 439 20.00 20.59 -11.53
N GLU A 440 20.29 20.89 -12.80
CA GLU A 440 19.36 21.55 -13.71
C GLU A 440 18.15 20.66 -14.07
N ASP A 441 18.38 19.38 -14.35
CA ASP A 441 17.31 18.40 -14.59
C ASP A 441 17.14 17.46 -13.40
N VAL A 442 16.06 17.68 -12.67
CA VAL A 442 15.70 16.89 -11.47
C VAL A 442 15.01 15.57 -11.78
N ASN A 443 14.73 15.26 -13.05
CA ASN A 443 13.94 14.09 -13.45
C ASN A 443 14.80 12.86 -13.69
N PHE A 444 14.87 11.98 -12.69
CA PHE A 444 15.54 10.69 -12.82
C PHE A 444 14.58 9.62 -13.37
N THR A 445 14.29 9.67 -14.68
CA THR A 445 13.25 8.82 -15.29
C THR A 445 13.49 7.32 -15.16
N PHE A 446 14.74 6.87 -15.00
CA PHE A 446 15.06 5.46 -14.75
C PHE A 446 14.42 4.93 -13.45
N ALA A 447 14.18 5.81 -12.47
CA ALA A 447 13.60 5.44 -11.19
C ALA A 447 12.09 5.21 -11.29
N ARG A 448 11.44 5.65 -12.37
CA ARG A 448 9.98 5.67 -12.49
C ARG A 448 9.42 4.38 -13.09
N GLY A 449 8.10 4.21 -12.97
CA GLY A 449 7.38 3.08 -13.57
C GLY A 449 7.29 1.82 -12.69
N MET A 450 6.66 0.79 -13.26
CA MET A 450 6.20 -0.42 -12.55
C MET A 450 7.09 -1.66 -12.77
N GLU A 451 8.25 -1.52 -13.43
CA GLU A 451 9.21 -2.61 -13.56
C GLU A 451 9.71 -3.06 -12.19
N GLY A 452 9.81 -4.38 -11.97
CA GLY A 452 9.99 -4.96 -10.64
C GLY A 452 11.29 -4.59 -9.94
N ILE A 453 12.39 -4.54 -10.69
CA ILE A 453 13.71 -4.06 -10.25
C ILE A 453 14.17 -3.06 -11.33
N LYS A 454 14.60 -1.87 -10.90
CA LYS A 454 15.20 -0.84 -11.75
C LYS A 454 16.58 -0.53 -11.22
N GLU A 455 17.52 -0.24 -12.10
CA GLU A 455 18.93 0.01 -11.72
C GLU A 455 19.54 1.14 -12.55
N ALA A 456 20.54 1.80 -11.98
CA ALA A 456 21.33 2.81 -12.66
C ALA A 456 22.72 2.97 -12.03
N GLU A 457 23.63 3.57 -12.80
CA GLU A 457 24.90 4.09 -12.31
C GLU A 457 24.85 5.61 -12.39
N ILE A 458 25.20 6.28 -11.30
CA ILE A 458 25.16 7.75 -11.19
C ILE A 458 26.57 8.24 -10.90
N ASP A 459 27.07 9.15 -11.73
CA ASP A 459 28.35 9.80 -11.53
C ASP A 459 28.20 11.04 -10.63
N LEU A 460 28.80 10.97 -9.43
CA LEU A 460 28.86 12.05 -8.46
C LEU A 460 30.26 12.70 -8.49
N ASP A 461 30.57 13.41 -9.58
CA ASP A 461 31.84 14.12 -9.79
C ASP A 461 33.09 13.21 -9.72
N GLY A 462 33.02 12.06 -10.39
CA GLY A 462 34.08 11.05 -10.48
C GLY A 462 33.86 9.83 -9.58
N THR A 463 32.90 9.89 -8.64
CA THR A 463 32.49 8.72 -7.83
C THR A 463 31.24 8.09 -8.44
N VAL A 464 31.39 6.90 -9.04
CA VAL A 464 30.25 6.18 -9.62
C VAL A 464 29.50 5.40 -8.54
N VAL A 465 28.27 5.83 -8.25
CA VAL A 465 27.36 5.16 -7.31
C VAL A 465 26.36 4.32 -8.09
N LYS A 466 26.39 3.01 -7.84
CA LYS A 466 25.41 2.06 -8.40
C LYS A 466 24.20 1.95 -7.48
N VAL A 467 23.01 2.12 -8.04
CA VAL A 467 21.75 2.11 -7.28
C VAL A 467 20.76 1.10 -7.83
N ALA A 468 19.92 0.55 -6.96
CA ALA A 468 18.78 -0.29 -7.35
C ALA A 468 17.50 0.13 -6.64
N ILE A 469 16.36 -0.11 -7.29
CA ILE A 469 15.01 0.13 -6.77
C ILE A 469 14.22 -1.16 -6.95
N GLY A 470 13.73 -1.73 -5.87
CA GLY A 470 12.84 -2.88 -5.87
C GLY A 470 11.47 -2.54 -5.29
N HIS A 471 10.40 -2.99 -5.95
CA HIS A 471 9.06 -3.00 -5.33
C HIS A 471 8.41 -4.37 -5.38
N GLY A 472 7.65 -4.70 -4.34
CA GLY A 472 7.22 -6.07 -4.07
C GLY A 472 8.32 -6.87 -3.38
N LEU A 473 7.98 -7.52 -2.27
CA LEU A 473 8.96 -8.24 -1.46
C LEU A 473 9.59 -9.45 -2.18
N ALA A 474 8.96 -9.99 -3.22
CA ALA A 474 9.60 -11.00 -4.07
C ALA A 474 10.81 -10.46 -4.85
N ASN A 475 10.80 -9.18 -5.24
CA ASN A 475 11.98 -8.53 -5.85
C ASN A 475 13.00 -8.15 -4.78
N ALA A 476 12.53 -7.72 -3.59
CA ALA A 476 13.42 -7.49 -2.44
C ALA A 476 14.21 -8.75 -2.07
N ARG A 477 13.56 -9.92 -2.06
CA ARG A 477 14.21 -11.23 -1.85
C ARG A 477 15.37 -11.46 -2.81
N LYS A 478 15.18 -11.18 -4.11
CA LYS A 478 16.25 -11.34 -5.11
C LYS A 478 17.47 -10.45 -4.81
N LEU A 479 17.22 -9.18 -4.49
CA LEU A 479 18.28 -8.22 -4.15
C LEU A 479 18.99 -8.61 -2.84
N MET A 480 18.25 -9.09 -1.84
CA MET A 480 18.82 -9.54 -0.57
C MET A 480 19.68 -10.79 -0.71
N GLU A 481 19.27 -11.78 -1.51
CA GLU A 481 20.11 -12.96 -1.76
C GLU A 481 21.41 -12.58 -2.49
N GLN A 482 21.38 -11.60 -3.42
CA GLN A 482 22.61 -11.08 -4.03
C GLN A 482 23.55 -10.43 -3.01
N VAL A 483 23.00 -9.65 -2.07
CA VAL A 483 23.78 -9.04 -0.98
C VAL A 483 24.36 -10.10 -0.05
N ARG A 484 23.54 -11.07 0.38
CA ARG A 484 23.99 -12.16 1.25
C ARG A 484 25.09 -13.01 0.60
N ALA A 485 25.01 -13.22 -0.72
CA ALA A 485 26.04 -13.94 -1.48
C ALA A 485 27.33 -13.12 -1.70
N GLY A 486 27.34 -11.82 -1.39
CA GLY A 486 28.47 -10.92 -1.69
C GLY A 486 28.59 -10.57 -3.18
N GLU A 487 27.53 -10.77 -3.96
CA GLU A 487 27.49 -10.58 -5.41
C GLU A 487 26.82 -9.25 -5.82
N SER A 488 26.21 -8.54 -4.87
CA SER A 488 25.51 -7.28 -5.14
C SER A 488 26.48 -6.18 -5.61
N PRO A 489 26.27 -5.59 -6.80
CA PRO A 489 27.11 -4.49 -7.29
C PRO A 489 26.70 -3.11 -6.75
N TYR A 490 25.58 -3.03 -6.02
CA TYR A 490 24.97 -1.77 -5.62
C TYR A 490 25.59 -1.19 -4.34
N HIS A 491 25.47 0.13 -4.21
CA HIS A 491 25.84 0.90 -3.01
C HIS A 491 24.60 1.36 -2.24
N PHE A 492 23.49 1.65 -2.93
CA PHE A 492 22.24 2.07 -2.32
C PHE A 492 21.04 1.40 -2.98
N ILE A 493 20.12 0.87 -2.18
CA ILE A 493 18.97 0.10 -2.65
C ILE A 493 17.69 0.61 -1.98
N GLU A 494 16.75 1.12 -2.78
CA GLU A 494 15.39 1.40 -2.33
C GLU A 494 14.54 0.14 -2.38
N ILE A 495 13.85 -0.19 -1.28
CA ILE A 495 12.86 -1.27 -1.25
C ILE A 495 11.51 -0.78 -0.75
N MET A 496 10.50 -0.96 -1.59
CA MET A 496 9.09 -0.78 -1.23
C MET A 496 8.39 -2.14 -1.15
N ALA A 497 7.75 -2.45 -0.02
CA ALA A 497 7.07 -3.74 0.12
C ALA A 497 5.90 -3.92 -0.87
N CYS A 498 5.18 -2.84 -1.16
CA CYS A 498 3.96 -2.88 -1.95
C CYS A 498 4.26 -2.63 -3.45
N PRO A 499 3.61 -3.34 -4.38
CA PRO A 499 3.79 -3.08 -5.81
C PRO A 499 3.38 -1.64 -6.16
N GLY A 500 4.25 -0.93 -6.87
CA GLY A 500 4.09 0.49 -7.21
C GLY A 500 4.47 1.46 -6.10
N GLY A 501 4.89 0.98 -4.92
CA GLY A 501 5.17 1.83 -3.76
C GLY A 501 3.96 2.03 -2.85
N CYS A 502 3.99 3.10 -2.06
CA CYS A 502 2.94 3.41 -1.09
C CYS A 502 1.56 3.68 -1.74
N ILE A 503 1.49 4.11 -3.00
CA ILE A 503 0.24 4.22 -3.78
C ILE A 503 -0.53 2.90 -3.92
N GLY A 504 0.16 1.77 -3.78
CA GLY A 504 -0.39 0.42 -3.79
C GLY A 504 -0.50 -0.18 -2.39
N GLY A 505 -0.28 0.61 -1.34
CA GLY A 505 -0.26 0.18 0.04
C GLY A 505 -1.60 -0.39 0.52
N GLY A 506 -1.55 -1.31 1.49
CA GLY A 506 -2.71 -2.05 1.98
C GLY A 506 -3.84 -1.22 2.57
N GLY A 507 -3.62 0.07 2.88
CA GLY A 507 -4.62 1.02 3.41
C GLY A 507 -5.28 1.93 2.36
N GLN A 508 -4.89 1.83 1.09
CA GLN A 508 -5.45 2.64 0.00
C GLN A 508 -6.84 2.17 -0.44
N PRO A 509 -7.63 3.00 -1.13
CA PRO A 509 -8.91 2.56 -1.72
C PRO A 509 -8.71 1.28 -2.52
N ILE A 510 -9.64 0.32 -2.36
CA ILE A 510 -9.52 -1.03 -2.92
C ILE A 510 -9.39 -0.93 -4.43
N THR A 511 -8.29 -1.46 -4.97
CA THR A 511 -8.05 -1.50 -6.42
C THR A 511 -8.19 -2.93 -6.95
N LYS A 512 -8.71 -3.06 -8.17
CA LYS A 512 -8.83 -4.34 -8.89
C LYS A 512 -7.61 -4.66 -9.75
N SER A 513 -6.69 -3.71 -9.96
CA SER A 513 -5.49 -3.95 -10.76
C SER A 513 -4.33 -2.96 -10.55
N ASN A 514 -3.17 -3.28 -11.11
CA ASN A 514 -2.02 -2.39 -11.23
C ASN A 514 -2.28 -1.19 -12.16
N ALA A 515 -3.28 -1.24 -13.05
CA ALA A 515 -3.59 -0.10 -13.93
C ALA A 515 -3.98 1.14 -13.11
N LYS A 516 -4.79 0.96 -12.06
CA LYS A 516 -5.15 2.05 -11.14
C LYS A 516 -3.96 2.52 -10.30
N ARG A 517 -3.01 1.63 -9.99
CA ARG A 517 -1.76 2.00 -9.30
C ARG A 517 -0.90 2.90 -10.20
N ALA A 518 -0.79 2.59 -11.49
CA ALA A 518 -0.10 3.43 -12.46
C ALA A 518 -0.75 4.82 -12.61
N GLU A 519 -2.08 4.90 -12.61
CA GLU A 519 -2.82 6.18 -12.60
C GLU A 519 -2.49 7.03 -11.36
N ARG A 520 -2.43 6.41 -10.17
CA ARG A 520 -2.02 7.09 -8.93
C ARG A 520 -0.56 7.55 -8.95
N ILE A 521 0.35 6.75 -9.54
CA ILE A 521 1.76 7.15 -9.74
C ILE A 521 1.83 8.38 -10.63
N GLN A 522 1.07 8.39 -11.73
CA GLN A 522 1.06 9.51 -12.67
C GLN A 522 0.62 10.81 -11.98
N ALA A 523 -0.46 10.77 -11.19
CA ALA A 523 -0.92 11.94 -10.43
C ALA A 523 0.13 12.51 -9.47
N ILE A 524 0.93 11.65 -8.84
CA ILE A 524 2.03 12.07 -7.95
C ILE A 524 3.13 12.83 -8.71
N TYR A 525 3.52 12.35 -9.90
CA TYR A 525 4.56 13.01 -10.69
C TYR A 525 4.06 14.28 -11.38
N GLU A 526 2.76 14.35 -11.72
CA GLU A 526 2.13 15.59 -12.20
C GLU A 526 2.18 16.70 -11.16
N GLU A 527 1.96 16.36 -9.88
CA GLU A 527 2.08 17.32 -8.80
C GLU A 527 3.52 17.76 -8.57
N ASP A 528 4.47 16.82 -8.49
CA ASP A 528 5.90 17.17 -8.36
C ASP A 528 6.32 18.16 -9.45
N ALA A 529 5.93 17.91 -10.70
CA ALA A 529 6.21 18.82 -11.80
C ALA A 529 5.54 20.20 -11.67
N GLY A 530 4.42 20.30 -10.96
CA GLY A 530 3.68 21.55 -10.72
C GLY A 530 4.19 22.36 -9.52
N LEU A 531 5.08 21.83 -8.69
CA LEU A 531 5.56 22.50 -7.48
C LEU A 531 6.79 23.39 -7.75
N PRO A 532 6.89 24.57 -7.10
CA PRO A 532 8.01 25.49 -7.29
C PRO A 532 9.32 24.95 -6.67
N LEU A 533 9.21 24.19 -5.59
CA LEU A 533 10.35 23.57 -4.91
C LEU A 533 10.29 22.07 -5.14
N ARG A 534 11.33 21.50 -5.74
CA ARG A 534 11.37 20.08 -6.14
C ARG A 534 12.57 19.31 -5.57
N LYS A 535 13.31 19.92 -4.65
CA LYS A 535 14.51 19.36 -4.01
C LYS A 535 14.36 19.49 -2.49
N SER A 536 14.56 18.42 -1.74
CA SER A 536 14.29 18.39 -0.31
C SER A 536 15.07 19.42 0.49
N HIS A 537 16.35 19.61 0.15
CA HIS A 537 17.21 20.61 0.76
C HIS A 537 16.78 22.06 0.49
N ASP A 538 15.81 22.32 -0.41
CA ASP A 538 15.28 23.65 -0.68
C ASP A 538 14.04 24.01 0.15
N ASN A 539 13.48 23.06 0.89
CA ASN A 539 12.35 23.31 1.76
C ASN A 539 12.72 24.32 2.87
N PRO A 540 12.05 25.48 2.94
CA PRO A 540 12.41 26.54 3.90
C PRO A 540 12.19 26.14 5.36
N GLU A 541 11.16 25.34 5.67
CA GLU A 541 10.94 24.88 7.04
C GLU A 541 11.99 23.83 7.44
N VAL A 542 12.46 23.03 6.48
CA VAL A 542 13.57 22.07 6.70
C VAL A 542 14.88 22.80 6.96
N LYS A 543 15.17 23.88 6.21
CA LYS A 543 16.33 24.74 6.51
C LYS A 543 16.22 25.34 7.93
N ALA A 544 15.02 25.79 8.30
CA ALA A 544 14.78 26.38 9.62
C ALA A 544 14.99 25.39 10.77
N ILE A 545 14.51 24.15 10.67
CA ILE A 545 14.68 23.17 11.75
C ILE A 545 16.15 22.77 11.95
N TYR A 546 16.94 22.65 10.89
CA TYR A 546 18.39 22.43 11.05
C TYR A 546 19.09 23.66 11.62
N ALA A 547 18.74 24.87 11.19
CA ALA A 547 19.34 26.08 11.74
C ALA A 547 19.05 26.29 13.23
N ASP A 548 17.81 26.02 13.66
CA ASP A 548 17.33 26.40 14.99
C ASP A 548 17.33 25.26 16.01
N PHE A 549 17.22 23.99 15.57
CA PHE A 549 16.87 22.89 16.47
C PHE A 549 17.76 21.65 16.32
N LEU A 550 17.91 21.09 15.11
CA LEU A 550 18.68 19.86 14.84
C LEU A 550 20.17 20.11 14.61
N THR A 551 20.56 21.35 14.30
CA THR A 551 21.92 21.82 13.98
C THR A 551 22.52 21.26 12.69
N GLU A 552 22.66 19.95 12.54
CA GLU A 552 23.24 19.31 11.36
C GLU A 552 22.70 17.88 11.16
N PRO A 553 22.64 17.37 9.91
CA PRO A 553 22.33 15.97 9.65
C PRO A 553 23.38 15.05 10.28
N LEU A 554 22.95 13.90 10.79
CA LEU A 554 23.75 12.94 11.56
C LEU A 554 24.42 13.49 12.83
N GLY A 555 24.04 14.68 13.31
CA GLY A 555 24.50 15.23 14.58
C GLY A 555 23.82 14.56 15.78
N ASP A 556 24.31 14.81 16.99
CA ASP A 556 23.82 14.13 18.22
C ASP A 556 22.28 14.19 18.36
N LYS A 557 21.71 15.39 18.15
CA LYS A 557 20.27 15.62 18.33
C LYS A 557 19.41 15.08 17.19
N SER A 558 19.91 15.13 15.95
CA SER A 558 19.19 14.49 14.83
C SER A 558 19.25 12.97 14.96
N HIS A 559 20.39 12.42 15.37
CA HIS A 559 20.55 10.99 15.61
C HIS A 559 19.69 10.50 16.77
N GLU A 560 19.54 11.28 17.85
CA GLU A 560 18.63 10.95 18.96
C GLU A 560 17.17 10.87 18.51
N LEU A 561 16.68 11.87 17.76
CA LEU A 561 15.24 11.99 17.47
C LEU A 561 14.81 11.28 16.18
N LEU A 562 15.69 11.23 15.18
CA LEU A 562 15.36 10.86 13.81
C LEU A 562 15.94 9.52 13.37
N HIS A 563 16.73 8.85 14.21
CA HIS A 563 17.31 7.53 13.89
C HIS A 563 16.77 6.45 14.83
N THR A 564 16.92 5.20 14.42
CA THR A 564 16.47 4.00 15.12
C THR A 564 17.39 2.84 14.74
N HIS A 565 17.24 1.74 15.46
CA HIS A 565 17.86 0.47 15.12
C HIS A 565 16.79 -0.62 15.02
N TYR A 566 17.11 -1.70 14.31
CA TYR A 566 16.22 -2.83 14.12
C TYR A 566 16.81 -4.07 14.77
N THR A 567 15.94 -4.92 15.30
CA THR A 567 16.36 -6.16 15.98
C THR A 567 15.77 -7.37 15.28
N PRO A 568 16.49 -8.51 15.21
CA PRO A 568 15.95 -9.76 14.69
C PRO A 568 14.62 -10.12 15.35
N LYS A 569 13.61 -10.43 14.54
CA LYS A 569 12.37 -11.01 15.07
C LYS A 569 12.58 -12.49 15.25
N ASN A 570 12.65 -12.94 16.49
CA ASN A 570 12.57 -14.35 16.86
C ASN A 570 11.14 -14.88 16.64
N LYS A 571 10.62 -14.82 15.41
CA LYS A 571 9.53 -15.69 15.01
C LYS A 571 10.14 -17.08 14.93
N LYS A 572 9.90 -17.90 15.96
CA LYS A 572 10.49 -19.24 16.20
C LYS A 572 10.34 -20.27 15.06
N PHE A 573 9.90 -19.86 13.87
CA PHE A 573 9.58 -20.72 12.76
C PHE A 573 10.01 -20.04 11.45
N LEU A 574 11.30 -20.18 11.14
CA LEU A 574 11.82 -20.19 9.78
C LEU A 574 12.59 -21.48 9.57
#